data_AF-A0A2V1N3V7-F1
#
_entry.id   AF-A0A2V1N3V7-F1
#
_cell.length_a   1.000
_cell.length_b   1.000
_cell.length_c   1.000
_cell.angle_alpha   90.00
_cell.angle_beta   90.00
_cell.angle_gamma   90.00
#
_symmetry.space_group_name_H-M   'P 1'
#
loop_
_entity.id
_entity.type
_entity.pdbx_description
1 polymer ?
#
loop_
_entity_poly.entity_id
_entity_poly.type
_entity_poly.pdbx_seq_one_letter_code
_entity_poly.pdbx_strand_id
1 'polypeptide(L)'
;MDKAVNEPNRPAEMRMSEERAAEVVRMVNHIRQNFPEFKPFSNDDLIYETYLSFKDVDTSVDSDLQTMSRIFYNRFNTDLGHSDWTAEGFEEEMTKRFFMSLSQTLIS
;
A
#
# COMPACT_ATOMS: atom_id res chain seq x y z
N MET A 1 -21.70 -18.55 29.75
CA MET A 1 -20.65 -19.00 28.82
C MET A 1 -21.32 -19.13 27.48
N ASP A 2 -21.06 -18.18 26.58
CA ASP A 2 -21.05 -18.46 25.14
C ASP A 2 -19.99 -17.55 24.55
N LYS A 3 -19.01 -18.19 23.93
CA LYS A 3 -17.77 -17.61 23.46
C LYS A 3 -18.12 -16.70 22.29
N ALA A 4 -17.84 -15.40 22.42
CA ALA A 4 -17.74 -14.52 21.26
C ALA A 4 -16.73 -15.16 20.31
N VAL A 5 -17.23 -15.62 19.17
CA VAL A 5 -16.42 -16.14 18.08
C VAL A 5 -15.58 -14.96 17.61
N ASN A 6 -14.26 -15.07 17.79
CA ASN A 6 -13.28 -14.23 17.13
C ASN A 6 -13.43 -14.46 15.62
N GLU A 7 -14.33 -13.71 14.99
CA GLU A 7 -14.27 -13.50 13.56
C GLU A 7 -13.03 -12.65 13.28
N PRO A 8 -12.11 -13.07 12.40
CA PRO A 8 -11.02 -12.22 11.98
C PRO A 8 -11.64 -10.98 11.32
N ASN A 9 -11.41 -9.86 12.00
CA ASN A 9 -11.73 -8.48 11.65
C ASN A 9 -11.72 -8.25 10.13
N ARG A 10 -12.83 -8.52 9.43
CA ARG A 10 -13.02 -8.02 8.07
C ARG A 10 -13.21 -6.51 8.20
N PRO A 11 -12.55 -5.68 7.38
CA PRO A 11 -12.45 -4.26 7.66
C PRO A 11 -13.83 -3.64 7.75
N ALA A 12 -14.05 -2.84 8.79
CA ALA A 12 -14.99 -1.74 8.74
C ALA A 12 -14.87 -1.08 7.36
N GLU A 13 -15.99 -0.99 6.65
CA GLU A 13 -16.16 -0.43 5.30
C GLU A 13 -15.02 0.55 4.94
N MET A 14 -14.26 0.31 3.87
CA MET A 14 -13.22 1.24 3.41
C MET A 14 -13.85 2.59 3.07
N ARG A 15 -14.00 3.47 4.07
CA ARG A 15 -14.67 4.76 3.92
C ARG A 15 -13.69 5.73 3.27
N MET A 16 -13.84 5.92 1.97
CA MET A 16 -13.10 6.89 1.17
C MET A 16 -14.02 7.49 0.09
N SER A 17 -13.67 8.66 -0.46
CA SER A 17 -14.42 9.23 -1.59
C SER A 17 -14.30 8.35 -2.83
N GLU A 18 -15.22 8.46 -3.78
CA GLU A 18 -15.14 7.73 -5.07
C GLU A 18 -13.85 8.05 -5.83
N GLU A 19 -13.39 9.30 -5.76
CA GLU A 19 -12.11 9.74 -6.31
C GLU A 19 -10.94 8.97 -5.70
N ARG A 20 -10.90 8.87 -4.37
CA ARG A 20 -9.85 8.14 -3.65
C ARG A 20 -9.90 6.64 -3.91
N ALA A 21 -11.10 6.06 -4.03
CA ALA A 21 -11.26 4.66 -4.42
C ALA A 21 -10.71 4.40 -5.83
N ALA A 22 -10.94 5.32 -6.77
CA ALA A 22 -10.39 5.23 -8.11
C ALA A 22 -8.86 5.34 -8.10
N GLU A 23 -8.29 6.22 -7.29
CA GLU A 23 -6.83 6.34 -7.10
C GLU A 23 -6.20 5.05 -6.54
N VAL A 24 -6.82 4.45 -5.52
CA VAL A 24 -6.37 3.16 -4.95
C VAL A 24 -6.37 2.08 -6.03
N VAL A 25 -7.44 1.95 -6.82
CA VAL A 25 -7.51 0.95 -7.90
C VAL A 25 -6.47 1.21 -8.99
N ARG A 26 -6.26 2.49 -9.38
CA ARG A 26 -5.21 2.85 -10.35
C ARG A 26 -3.82 2.48 -9.82
N MET A 27 -3.55 2.77 -8.56
CA MET A 27 -2.26 2.45 -7.92
C MET A 27 -2.03 0.95 -7.85
N VAL A 28 -3.04 0.15 -7.46
CA VAL A 28 -2.91 -1.31 -7.42
C VAL A 28 -2.61 -1.89 -8.80
N ASN A 29 -3.29 -1.40 -9.84
CA ASN A 29 -3.00 -1.82 -11.22
C ASN A 29 -1.57 -1.46 -11.63
N HIS A 30 -1.10 -0.28 -11.25
CA HIS A 30 0.28 0.14 -11.50
C HIS A 30 1.30 -0.73 -10.74
N ILE A 31 1.04 -1.03 -9.46
CA ILE A 31 1.87 -1.92 -8.64
C ILE A 31 1.95 -3.30 -9.29
N ARG A 32 0.83 -3.87 -9.72
CA ARG A 32 0.78 -5.16 -10.41
C ARG A 32 1.63 -5.21 -11.68
N GLN A 33 1.69 -4.11 -12.43
CA GLN A 33 2.43 -4.02 -13.69
C GLN A 33 3.93 -3.85 -13.47
N ASN A 34 4.32 -3.07 -12.46
CA ASN A 34 5.71 -2.64 -12.28
C ASN A 34 6.47 -3.39 -11.18
N PHE A 35 5.75 -4.18 -10.37
CA PHE A 35 6.32 -4.90 -9.25
C PHE A 35 5.92 -6.38 -9.27
N PRO A 36 6.63 -7.21 -10.06
CA PRO A 36 6.36 -8.64 -10.13
C PRO A 36 6.49 -9.34 -8.76
N GLU A 37 7.19 -8.72 -7.80
CA GLU A 37 7.31 -9.19 -6.42
C GLU A 37 5.95 -9.26 -5.71
N PHE A 38 4.96 -8.47 -6.14
CA PHE A 38 3.60 -8.50 -5.58
C PHE A 38 2.65 -9.48 -6.29
N LYS A 39 3.14 -10.24 -7.27
CA LYS A 39 2.34 -11.27 -7.95
C LYS A 39 1.70 -12.30 -6.99
N PRO A 40 2.36 -12.75 -5.90
CA PRO A 40 1.77 -13.71 -4.97
C PRO A 40 0.55 -13.21 -4.19
N PHE A 41 0.38 -11.91 -4.03
CA PHE A 41 -0.71 -11.34 -3.23
C PHE A 41 -2.03 -11.28 -4.01
N SER A 42 -3.15 -11.35 -3.29
CA SER A 42 -4.47 -11.18 -3.90
C SER A 42 -4.71 -9.70 -4.25
N ASN A 43 -5.64 -9.43 -5.16
CA ASN A 43 -6.01 -8.03 -5.45
C ASN A 43 -6.64 -7.36 -4.22
N ASP A 44 -7.38 -8.11 -3.40
CA ASP A 44 -8.04 -7.57 -2.21
C ASP A 44 -7.00 -7.13 -1.16
N ASP A 45 -5.94 -7.93 -0.97
CA ASP A 45 -4.83 -7.56 -0.07
C ASP A 45 -4.10 -6.30 -0.58
N LEU A 46 -3.80 -6.24 -1.88
CA LEU A 46 -3.13 -5.09 -2.47
C LEU A 46 -3.99 -3.82 -2.40
N ILE A 47 -5.31 -3.93 -2.63
CA ILE A 47 -6.26 -2.82 -2.48
C ILE A 47 -6.30 -2.35 -1.03
N TYR A 48 -6.37 -3.28 -0.09
CA TYR A 48 -6.45 -2.96 1.33
C TYR A 48 -5.19 -2.24 1.83
N GLU A 49 -4.00 -2.77 1.52
CA GLU A 49 -2.73 -2.15 1.93
C GLU A 49 -2.47 -0.82 1.23
N THR A 50 -2.88 -0.69 -0.03
CA THR A 50 -2.83 0.58 -0.76
C THR A 50 -3.73 1.62 -0.10
N TYR A 51 -4.98 1.27 0.20
CA TYR A 51 -5.92 2.15 0.91
C TYR A 51 -5.35 2.63 2.24
N LEU A 52 -4.81 1.70 3.02
CA LEU A 52 -4.24 1.98 4.32
C LEU A 52 -3.03 2.92 4.22
N SER A 53 -2.17 2.71 3.22
CA SER A 53 -1.05 3.61 2.93
C SER A 53 -1.51 5.04 2.60
N PHE A 54 -2.58 5.19 1.80
CA PHE A 54 -3.18 6.51 1.54
C PHE A 54 -3.71 7.18 2.80
N LYS A 55 -4.36 6.40 3.68
CA LYS A 55 -4.87 6.91 4.97
C LYS A 55 -3.73 7.37 5.86
N ASP A 56 -2.62 6.64 5.91
CA ASP A 56 -1.44 7.02 6.70
C ASP A 56 -0.80 8.30 6.15
N VAL A 57 -0.72 8.44 4.81
CA VAL A 57 -0.27 9.67 4.15
C VAL A 57 -1.16 10.87 4.46
N ASP A 58 -2.48 10.71 4.42
CA ASP A 58 -3.42 11.80 4.73
C ASP A 58 -3.27 12.33 6.17
N THR A 59 -2.68 11.53 7.05
CA THR A 59 -2.36 11.93 8.43
C THR A 59 -0.94 12.42 8.64
N SER A 60 -0.06 12.29 7.63
CA SER A 60 1.33 12.77 7.67
C SER A 60 1.39 14.28 7.46
N VAL A 61 2.22 14.95 8.26
CA VAL A 61 2.49 16.40 8.12
C VAL A 61 3.46 16.66 6.95
N ASP A 62 4.32 15.69 6.65
CA ASP A 62 5.21 15.70 5.49
C ASP A 62 4.52 14.98 4.34
N SER A 63 3.94 15.78 3.43
CA SER A 63 3.17 15.33 2.26
C SER A 63 4.01 15.23 0.98
N ASP A 64 5.34 15.28 1.10
CA ASP A 64 6.20 15.12 -0.06
C ASP A 64 6.17 13.67 -0.58
N LEU A 65 6.34 13.53 -1.89
CA LEU A 65 6.24 12.24 -2.58
C LEU A 65 7.26 11.21 -2.07
N GLN A 66 8.42 11.63 -1.56
CA GLN A 66 9.44 10.73 -1.05
C GLN A 66 9.01 10.13 0.29
N THR A 67 8.44 10.94 1.17
CA THR A 67 7.83 10.51 2.43
C THR A 67 6.68 9.54 2.18
N MET A 68 5.79 9.86 1.24
CA MET A 68 4.72 8.95 0.82
C MET A 68 5.27 7.59 0.37
N SER A 69 6.26 7.60 -0.52
CA SER A 69 6.87 6.37 -1.08
C SER A 69 7.44 5.46 0.00
N ARG A 70 8.03 6.06 1.04
CA ARG A 70 8.58 5.32 2.17
C ARG A 70 7.50 4.73 3.06
N ILE A 71 6.41 5.46 3.31
CA ILE A 71 5.23 4.95 4.03
C ILE A 71 4.66 3.73 3.30
N PHE A 72 4.46 3.85 1.99
CA PHE A 72 4.03 2.74 1.14
C PHE A 72 4.96 1.53 1.28
N TYR A 73 6.27 1.71 1.07
CA TYR A 73 7.22 0.59 1.20
C TYR A 73 7.14 -0.08 2.59
N ASN A 74 7.17 0.70 3.66
CA ASN A 74 7.16 0.15 5.03
C ASN A 74 5.88 -0.62 5.34
N ARG A 75 4.72 -0.12 4.88
CA ARG A 75 3.43 -0.77 5.02
C ARG A 75 3.45 -2.14 4.34
N PHE A 76 3.78 -2.15 3.05
CA PHE A 76 3.82 -3.37 2.24
C PHE A 76 4.88 -4.37 2.75
N ASN A 77 6.03 -3.90 3.20
CA ASN A 77 7.08 -4.76 3.77
C ASN A 77 6.64 -5.41 5.10
N THR A 78 5.95 -4.65 5.95
CA THR A 78 5.53 -5.12 7.29
C THR A 78 4.30 -6.02 7.21
N ASP A 79 3.28 -5.61 6.46
CA ASP A 79 1.96 -6.25 6.47
C ASP A 79 1.89 -7.42 5.48
N LEU A 80 2.63 -7.36 4.37
CA LEU A 80 2.70 -8.45 3.38
C LEU A 80 3.91 -9.38 3.55
N GLY A 81 4.81 -9.08 4.49
CA GLY A 81 5.69 -10.06 5.11
C GLY A 81 6.66 -10.81 4.18
N HIS A 82 7.44 -10.09 3.37
CA HIS A 82 8.56 -10.72 2.67
C HIS A 82 9.88 -10.51 3.42
N SER A 83 10.40 -11.59 4.03
CA SER A 83 11.74 -11.62 4.62
C SER A 83 12.87 -11.34 3.62
N ASP A 84 12.59 -11.45 2.32
CA ASP A 84 13.57 -11.25 1.24
C ASP A 84 13.79 -9.76 0.90
N TRP A 85 12.98 -8.86 1.47
CA TRP A 85 13.03 -7.41 1.21
C TRP A 85 13.93 -6.66 2.18
N THR A 86 14.59 -7.36 3.09
CA THR A 86 15.50 -6.77 4.07
C THR A 86 16.96 -6.75 3.61
N ALA A 87 17.23 -7.02 2.33
CA ALA A 87 18.57 -6.92 1.77
C ALA A 87 19.05 -5.46 1.75
N GLU A 88 20.34 -5.25 2.00
CA GLU A 88 20.95 -3.90 2.01
C GLU A 88 20.73 -3.22 0.64
N GLY A 89 20.17 -2.01 0.66
CA GLY A 89 19.82 -1.24 -0.54
C GLY A 89 18.44 -1.55 -1.17
N PHE A 90 17.74 -2.59 -0.71
CA PHE A 90 16.42 -2.94 -1.23
C PHE A 90 15.33 -1.93 -0.82
N GLU A 91 15.37 -1.42 0.42
CA GLU A 91 14.48 -0.34 0.88
C GLU A 91 14.60 0.90 -0.02
N GLU A 92 15.82 1.30 -0.36
CA GLU A 92 16.06 2.49 -1.18
C GLU A 92 15.54 2.30 -2.61
N GLU A 93 15.83 1.14 -3.22
CA GLU A 93 15.38 0.82 -4.57
C GLU A 93 13.84 0.73 -4.64
N MET A 94 13.22 0.03 -3.69
CA MET A 94 11.76 -0.08 -3.65
C MET A 94 11.10 1.26 -3.38
N THR A 95 11.64 2.07 -2.47
CA THR A 95 11.14 3.42 -2.20
C THR A 95 11.23 4.29 -3.46
N LYS A 96 12.32 4.21 -4.23
CA LYS A 96 12.44 4.90 -5.53
C LYS A 96 11.42 4.41 -6.56
N ARG A 97 11.19 3.09 -6.64
CA ARG A 97 10.17 2.52 -7.54
C ARG A 97 8.76 2.96 -7.13
N PHE A 98 8.44 2.99 -5.83
CA PHE A 98 7.18 3.52 -5.32
C PHE A 98 7.05 5.03 -5.61
N PHE A 99 8.12 5.80 -5.51
CA PHE A 99 8.14 7.21 -5.89
C PHE A 99 7.82 7.42 -7.37
N MET A 100 8.43 6.63 -8.25
CA MET A 100 8.11 6.68 -9.68
C MET A 100 6.65 6.31 -9.93
N SER A 101 6.13 5.28 -9.25
CA SER A 101 4.72 4.87 -9.33
C SER A 101 3.76 5.98 -8.90
N LEU A 102 4.03 6.59 -7.74
CA LEU A 102 3.21 7.68 -7.18
C LEU A 102 3.26 8.92 -8.05
N SER A 103 4.45 9.32 -8.51
CA SER A 103 4.59 10.48 -9.39
C SER A 103 3.91 10.29 -10.75
N GLN A 104 3.88 9.07 -11.30
CA GLN A 104 3.14 8.80 -12.53
C GLN A 104 1.63 8.74 -12.32
N THR A 105 1.15 8.29 -11.16
CA THR A 105 -0.27 8.04 -10.92
C THR A 105 -1.01 9.24 -10.30
N LEU A 106 -0.33 10.09 -9.52
CA LEU A 106 -0.92 11.25 -8.83
C LEU A 106 -0.76 12.58 -9.59
N ILE A 107 0.15 12.65 -10.57
CA ILE A 107 0.38 13.84 -11.39
C ILE A 107 -0.34 13.76 -12.74
N SER A 108 -0.83 12.57 -13.13
CA SER A 108 -1.58 12.32 -14.38
C SER A 108 -3.08 12.52 -14.21
#